data_AF-X1GEP9-F1
#
_entry.id   AF-X1GEP9-F1
#
_cell.length_a   1.000
_cell.length_b   1.000
_cell.length_c   1.000
_cell.angle_alpha   90.00
_cell.angle_beta   90.00
_cell.angle_gamma   90.00
#
_symmetry.space_group_name_H-M   'P 1'
#
loop_
_entity.id
_entity.type
_entity.pdbx_description
1 polymer ?
#
loop_
_entity_poly.entity_id
_entity_poly.type
_entity_poly.pdbx_seq_one_letter_code
_entity_poly.pdbx_strand_id
1 'polypeptide(L)'
;MELAEIGVRVNMVSPDAVFAHGKRKSGLWAEVGPDRMRARDLDEKGLEEYYRKRNLLKAKITATHVAKAVLYFATRQTPTTGATIPVDGGIPDSTPR
;
A
#
# COMPACT_ATOMS: atom_id res chain seq x y z
N MET A 1 -6.47 20.80 -15.93
CA MET A 1 -5.25 20.68 -15.08
C MET A 1 -5.52 21.47 -13.80
N GLU A 2 -6.49 21.03 -13.00
CA GLU A 2 -7.38 21.95 -12.24
C GLU A 2 -6.77 22.62 -11.00
N LEU A 3 -5.71 22.05 -10.41
CA LEU A 3 -5.20 22.49 -9.10
C LEU A 3 -3.77 23.06 -9.15
N ALA A 4 -3.11 22.97 -10.31
CA ALA A 4 -1.72 23.37 -10.46
C ALA A 4 -1.52 24.89 -10.33
N GLU A 5 -2.45 25.69 -10.86
CA GLU A 5 -2.38 27.16 -10.85
C GLU A 5 -2.40 27.75 -9.43
N ILE A 6 -3.02 27.03 -8.47
CA ILE A 6 -3.04 27.41 -7.05
C ILE A 6 -1.97 26.68 -6.22
N GLY A 7 -1.00 26.04 -6.87
CA GLY A 7 0.12 25.38 -6.20
C GLY A 7 -0.23 24.11 -5.43
N VAL A 8 -1.37 23.50 -5.74
CA VAL A 8 -1.82 22.22 -5.15
C VAL A 8 -1.35 21.06 -6.03
N ARG A 9 -0.81 20.02 -5.37
CA ARG A 9 -0.28 18.81 -6.02
C ARG A 9 -1.15 17.63 -5.63
N VAL A 10 -1.51 16.81 -6.60
CA VAL A 10 -2.33 15.61 -6.40
C VAL A 10 -1.50 14.40 -6.80
N ASN A 11 -1.32 13.44 -5.89
CA ASN A 11 -0.60 12.21 -6.16
C ASN A 11 -1.31 11.04 -5.48
N MET A 12 -1.04 9.83 -5.94
CA MET A 12 -1.57 8.59 -5.37
C MET A 12 -0.47 7.81 -4.64
N VAL A 13 -0.83 7.22 -3.51
CA VAL A 13 -0.01 6.19 -2.85
C VAL A 13 -0.77 4.88 -2.97
N SER A 14 -0.14 3.86 -3.56
CA SER A 14 -0.77 2.57 -3.86
C SER A 14 -0.15 1.46 -3.01
N PRO A 15 -0.65 1.25 -1.77
CA PRO A 15 -0.13 0.21 -0.90
C PRO A 15 -0.79 -1.15 -1.15
N ASP A 16 -0.06 -2.22 -0.88
CA ASP A 16 -0.63 -3.57 -0.84
C ASP A 16 -0.44 -4.21 0.54
N ALA A 17 -1.39 -5.07 0.93
CA ALA A 17 -1.24 -6.01 2.04
C ALA A 17 -0.80 -5.39 3.39
N VAL A 18 -1.32 -4.21 3.74
CA VAL A 18 -1.06 -3.57 5.04
C VAL A 18 -2.00 -4.12 6.11
N PHE A 19 -1.59 -5.18 6.81
CA PHE A 19 -2.42 -5.88 7.79
C PHE A 19 -2.55 -5.19 9.15
N ALA A 20 -1.51 -4.47 9.60
CA ALA A 20 -1.48 -3.86 10.93
C ALA A 20 -0.45 -2.73 11.08
N HIS A 21 -0.66 -1.91 12.11
CA HIS A 21 0.34 -1.01 12.68
C HIS A 21 0.45 -1.24 14.19
N GLY A 22 1.57 -1.83 14.63
CA GLY A 22 1.72 -2.27 16.01
C GLY A 22 0.61 -3.24 16.40
N LYS A 23 -0.13 -2.93 17.47
CA LYS A 23 -1.28 -3.74 17.93
C LYS A 23 -2.58 -3.44 17.16
N ARG A 24 -2.63 -2.37 16.35
CA ARG A 24 -3.84 -1.97 15.62
C ARG A 24 -3.94 -2.74 14.31
N LYS A 25 -4.95 -3.60 14.19
CA LYS A 25 -5.28 -4.32 12.95
C LYS A 25 -5.94 -3.38 11.94
N SER A 26 -5.77 -3.69 10.66
CA SER A 26 -6.42 -2.97 9.56
C SER A 26 -7.91 -3.28 9.52
N GLY A 27 -8.75 -2.25 9.43
CA GLY A 27 -10.20 -2.40 9.29
C GLY A 27 -10.57 -3.13 8.00
N LEU A 28 -9.91 -2.79 6.88
CA LEU A 28 -10.10 -3.47 5.60
C LEU A 28 -9.83 -4.96 5.71
N TRP A 29 -8.70 -5.36 6.32
CA TRP A 29 -8.36 -6.78 6.46
C TRP A 29 -9.20 -7.51 7.50
N ALA A 30 -9.79 -6.80 8.48
CA ALA A 30 -10.80 -7.39 9.34
C ALA A 30 -12.07 -7.75 8.56
N GLU A 31 -12.43 -6.94 7.56
CA GLU A 31 -13.60 -7.16 6.71
C GLU A 31 -13.36 -8.22 5.63
N VAL A 32 -12.28 -8.08 4.84
CA VAL A 32 -12.05 -8.96 3.68
C VAL A 32 -11.16 -10.17 3.99
N GLY A 33 -10.38 -10.13 5.07
CA GLY A 33 -9.42 -11.18 5.44
C GLY A 33 -10.04 -12.57 5.61
N PRO A 34 -11.17 -12.73 6.33
CA PRO A 34 -11.83 -14.02 6.50
C PRO A 34 -12.16 -14.70 5.17
N ASP A 35 -12.64 -13.95 4.19
CA ASP A 35 -13.01 -14.50 2.88
C ASP A 35 -11.76 -14.91 2.08
N ARG A 36 -10.69 -14.12 2.17
CA ARG A 36 -9.40 -14.43 1.52
C ARG A 36 -8.74 -15.66 2.11
N MET A 37 -8.85 -15.84 3.43
CA MET A 37 -8.41 -17.04 4.17
C MET A 37 -9.17 -18.28 3.71
N ARG A 38 -10.51 -18.25 3.75
CA ARG A 38 -11.36 -19.39 3.33
C ARG A 38 -11.14 -19.80 1.88
N ALA A 39 -10.99 -18.83 0.98
CA ALA A 39 -10.77 -19.10 -0.44
C ALA A 39 -9.44 -19.79 -0.75
N ARG A 40 -8.50 -19.83 0.20
CA ARG A 40 -7.14 -20.38 0.02
C ARG A 40 -6.75 -21.42 1.05
N ASP A 41 -7.66 -21.77 1.96
CA ASP A 41 -7.38 -22.63 3.11
C ASP A 41 -6.16 -22.15 3.93
N LEU A 42 -6.16 -20.85 4.26
CA LEU A 42 -5.08 -20.20 5.04
C LEU A 42 -5.60 -19.70 6.39
N ASP A 43 -4.73 -19.69 7.38
CA ASP A 43 -4.91 -18.92 8.62
C ASP A 43 -4.40 -17.47 8.45
N GLU A 44 -4.49 -16.65 9.50
CA GLU A 44 -4.10 -15.23 9.43
C GLU A 44 -2.61 -15.07 9.06
N LYS A 45 -1.75 -15.89 9.69
CA LYS A 45 -0.31 -15.87 9.44
C LYS A 45 0.02 -16.34 8.01
N GLY A 46 -0.66 -17.39 7.55
CA GLY A 46 -0.55 -17.92 6.21
C GLY A 46 -0.99 -16.91 5.16
N LEU A 47 -2.04 -16.12 5.45
CA LEU A 47 -2.47 -15.03 4.58
C LEU A 47 -1.41 -13.92 4.50
N GLU A 48 -0.87 -13.44 5.63
CA GLU A 48 0.21 -12.44 5.61
C GLU A 48 1.43 -12.94 4.80
N GLU A 49 1.83 -14.19 5.02
CA GLU A 49 2.97 -14.79 4.34
C GLU A 49 2.70 -15.00 2.84
N TYR A 50 1.48 -15.35 2.46
CA TYR A 50 1.06 -15.45 1.06
C TYR A 50 1.24 -14.11 0.33
N TYR A 51 0.76 -13.01 0.91
CA TYR A 51 0.91 -11.68 0.31
C TYR A 51 2.37 -11.22 0.28
N ARG A 52 3.16 -11.51 1.32
CA ARG A 52 4.62 -11.26 1.31
C ARG A 52 5.31 -12.00 0.17
N LYS A 53 4.98 -13.27 -0.04
CA LYS A 53 5.56 -14.10 -1.11
C LYS A 53 5.14 -13.64 -2.50
N ARG A 54 4.02 -12.92 -2.65
CA ARG A 54 3.55 -12.44 -3.95
C ARG A 54 4.40 -11.30 -4.50
N ASN A 55 4.87 -10.39 -3.66
CA ASN A 55 5.66 -9.26 -4.14
C ASN A 55 7.11 -9.67 -4.47
N LEU A 56 7.76 -8.91 -5.35
CA LEU A 56 9.11 -9.22 -5.85
C LEU A 56 10.16 -9.12 -4.75
N LEU A 57 10.04 -8.14 -3.86
CA LEU A 57 11.01 -7.90 -2.79
C LEU A 57 10.87 -8.87 -1.59
N LYS A 58 9.85 -9.73 -1.59
CA LYS A 58 9.48 -10.59 -0.44
C LYS A 58 9.35 -9.80 0.87
N ALA A 59 8.92 -8.55 0.75
CA ALA A 59 8.93 -7.58 1.83
C ALA A 59 7.56 -7.52 2.51
N LYS A 60 7.56 -7.38 3.84
CA LYS A 60 6.35 -7.02 4.57
C LYS A 60 6.07 -5.53 4.40
N ILE A 61 4.91 -5.21 3.85
CA ILE A 61 4.46 -3.82 3.71
C ILE A 61 3.79 -3.38 5.02
N THR A 62 4.14 -2.19 5.49
CA THR A 62 3.68 -1.68 6.78
C THR A 62 3.08 -0.29 6.63
N ALA A 63 2.23 0.11 7.58
CA ALA A 63 1.70 1.47 7.62
C ALA A 63 2.81 2.53 7.66
N THR A 64 3.97 2.22 8.25
CA THR A 64 5.14 3.11 8.26
C THR A 64 5.71 3.33 6.87
N HIS A 65 5.70 2.33 5.99
CA HIS A 65 6.12 2.49 4.59
C HIS A 65 5.15 3.42 3.84
N VAL A 66 3.85 3.25 4.05
CA VAL A 66 2.82 4.14 3.46
C VAL A 66 3.02 5.58 3.95
N ALA A 67 3.25 5.77 5.25
CA ALA A 67 3.49 7.09 5.82
C ALA A 67 4.74 7.77 5.22
N LYS A 68 5.82 7.03 4.97
CA LYS A 68 7.02 7.56 4.31
C LYS A 68 6.73 8.02 2.87
N ALA A 69 5.93 7.27 2.11
CA ALA A 69 5.53 7.66 0.75
C ALA A 69 4.65 8.93 0.75
N VAL A 70 3.68 9.02 1.68
CA VAL A 70 2.89 10.23 1.88
C VAL A 70 3.80 11.41 2.24
N LEU A 71 4.75 11.21 3.15
CA LEU A 71 5.68 12.24 3.59
C LEU A 71 6.57 12.74 2.44
N TYR A 72 7.03 11.85 1.55
CA TYR A 72 7.79 12.24 0.36
C TYR A 72 7.02 13.28 -0.49
N PHE A 73 5.74 13.02 -0.77
CA PHE A 73 4.91 13.98 -1.50
C PHE A 73 4.61 15.25 -0.70
N ALA A 74 4.27 15.11 0.58
CA ALA A 74 3.93 16.24 1.45
C ALA A 74 5.11 17.21 1.65
N THR A 75 6.34 16.69 1.68
CA THR A 75 7.57 17.48 1.86
C THR A 75 8.08 18.12 0.56
N ARG A 76 7.42 17.88 -0.58
CA ARG A 76 7.67 18.57 -1.87
C ARG A 76 9.13 18.52 -2.34
N GLN A 77 9.85 17.43 -2.03
CA GLN A 77 11.29 17.27 -2.35
C GLN A 77 11.59 17.31 -3.86
N THR A 78 10.59 17.05 -4.70
CA THR A 78 10.65 17.12 -6.17
C THR A 78 9.43 17.86 -6.72
N PRO A 79 9.47 18.40 -7.95
CA PRO A 79 8.32 19.08 -8.56
C PRO A 79 7.29 18.06 -9.12
N THR A 80 6.77 17.18 -8.25
CA THR A 80 5.92 16.04 -8.66
C THR A 80 4.43 16.26 -8.37
N THR A 81 3.60 16.09 -9.41
CA THR A 81 2.13 16.00 -9.34
C THR A 81 1.65 15.02 -10.41
N GLY A 82 0.49 14.39 -10.22
CA GLY A 82 -0.09 13.39 -11.12
C GLY A 82 0.62 12.03 -11.05
N ALA A 83 1.50 11.81 -10.07
CA ALA A 83 2.26 10.58 -9.95
C ALA A 83 1.57 9.57 -9.01
N THR A 84 1.90 8.30 -9.21
CA THR A 84 1.62 7.22 -8.29
C THR A 84 2.92 6.72 -7.68
N ILE A 85 2.95 6.51 -6.37
CA ILE A 85 4.02 5.77 -5.71
C ILE A 85 3.47 4.42 -5.25
N PRO A 86 3.89 3.30 -5.87
CA PRO A 86 3.58 1.98 -5.34
C PRO A 86 4.33 1.73 -4.02
N VAL A 87 3.62 1.17 -3.06
CA VAL A 87 4.14 0.74 -1.75
C VAL A 87 3.71 -0.70 -1.52
N ASP A 88 4.13 -1.59 -2.42
CA ASP A 88 3.61 -2.96 -2.52
C ASP A 88 4.70 -4.04 -2.62
N GLY A 89 5.97 -3.65 -2.66
CA GLY A 89 7.09 -4.57 -2.83
C GLY A 89 7.30 -5.03 -4.28
N GLY A 90 6.70 -4.32 -5.24
CA GLY A 90 6.81 -4.57 -6.68
C GLY A 90 5.87 -5.68 -7.12
N ILE A 91 4.55 -5.48 -7.05
CA ILE A 91 3.59 -6.47 -7.54
C ILE A 91 3.43 -6.29 -9.06
N PRO A 92 3.72 -7.33 -9.87
CA PRO A 92 3.61 -7.20 -11.33
C PRO A 92 2.19 -6.87 -11.80
N ASP A 93 1.20 -7.43 -11.11
CA ASP A 93 -0.21 -7.35 -11.50
C ASP A 93 -0.95 -6.12 -10.92
N SER A 94 -0.26 -5.22 -10.22
CA SER A 94 -0.88 -3.98 -9.71
C SER A 94 -0.84 -2.88 -10.79
N THR A 95 -2.02 -2.32 -11.12
CA THR A 95 -2.17 -1.16 -12.01
C THR A 95 -3.19 -0.17 -11.44
N PRO A 96 -2.95 1.16 -11.49
CA PRO A 96 -1.82 1.84 -12.16
C PRO A 96 -0.56 1.92 -11.27
N ARG A 97 0.62 1.93 -11.91
CA ARG A 97 1.90 2.22 -11.27
C ARG A 97 2.37 3.63 -11.63
#